data_AF-A0A9Q0FHQ5-F1
#
_entry.id   AF-A0A9Q0FHQ5-F1
#
_cell.length_a   1.000
_cell.length_b   1.000
_cell.length_c   1.000
_cell.angle_alpha   90.00
_cell.angle_beta   90.00
_cell.angle_gamma   90.00
#
_symmetry.space_group_name_H-M   'P 1'
#
loop_
_entity.id
_entity.type
_entity.pdbx_description
1 polymer ?
#
loop_
_entity_poly.entity_id
_entity_poly.type
_entity_poly.pdbx_seq_one_letter_code
_entity_poly.pdbx_strand_id
1 'polypeptide(L)'
;MAPMIRVAKCALQFYNEKMGKDVKFSKVSAVFSDAATGQRLVIILSGLDKQESHFTYLTEVFLPRGSPSDCKVLRFLDLPPNQEFDLKFGLYAAKERVSVLDDPRHSEIIKNGAEFALDCYKKEVKDARLELVKVEDASFHLSWGDTYEFTFLCKPKADSEEDELNDAKYLKYLFPADMIV
;
A
#
# COMPACT_ATOMS: atom_id res chain seq x y z
N MET A 1 -14.03 -3.09 -29.51
CA MET A 1 -13.40 -3.86 -28.41
C MET A 1 -12.71 -2.87 -27.48
N ALA A 2 -13.11 -2.79 -26.21
CA ALA A 2 -12.71 -1.70 -25.32
C ALA A 2 -11.17 -1.69 -25.09
N PRO A 3 -10.46 -0.55 -25.28
CA PRO A 3 -9.00 -0.45 -25.18
C PRO A 3 -8.41 -1.07 -23.91
N MET A 4 -9.12 -0.94 -22.79
CA MET A 4 -8.70 -1.44 -21.48
C MET A 4 -8.63 -2.97 -21.38
N ILE A 5 -9.47 -3.70 -22.11
CA ILE A 5 -9.42 -5.16 -22.15
C ILE A 5 -8.12 -5.62 -22.81
N ARG A 6 -7.66 -4.90 -23.84
CA ARG A 6 -6.40 -5.21 -24.53
C ARG A 6 -5.20 -4.99 -23.60
N VAL A 7 -5.19 -3.88 -22.86
CA VAL A 7 -4.16 -3.59 -21.86
C VAL A 7 -4.13 -4.66 -20.77
N ALA A 8 -5.29 -5.02 -20.21
CA ALA A 8 -5.40 -6.05 -19.18
C ALA A 8 -4.92 -7.43 -19.66
N LYS A 9 -5.25 -7.80 -20.91
CA LYS A 9 -4.76 -9.05 -21.52
C LYS A 9 -3.25 -9.05 -21.72
N CYS A 10 -2.68 -7.92 -22.17
CA CYS A 10 -1.23 -7.79 -22.31
C CYS A 10 -0.52 -7.90 -20.95
N ALA A 11 -1.08 -7.27 -19.92
CA ALA A 11 -0.54 -7.36 -18.57
C ALA A 11 -0.58 -8.79 -18.02
N LEU A 12 -1.69 -9.51 -18.23
CA LEU A 12 -1.81 -10.91 -17.81
C LEU A 12 -0.87 -11.83 -18.59
N GLN A 13 -0.67 -11.58 -19.88
CA GLN A 13 0.29 -12.33 -20.68
C GLN A 13 1.72 -12.15 -20.15
N PHE A 14 2.13 -10.91 -19.89
CA PHE A 14 3.44 -10.62 -19.28
C PHE A 14 3.62 -11.35 -17.94
N TYR A 15 2.57 -11.38 -17.12
CA TYR A 15 2.59 -12.11 -15.85
C TYR A 15 2.75 -13.62 -16.05
N ASN A 16 2.00 -14.23 -16.96
CA ASN A 16 2.13 -15.65 -17.30
C ASN A 16 3.56 -15.99 -17.76
N GLU A 17 4.14 -15.16 -18.63
CA GLU A 17 5.51 -15.32 -19.13
C GLU A 17 6.56 -15.19 -18.01
N LYS A 18 6.40 -14.20 -17.12
CA LYS A 18 7.34 -13.95 -16.02
C LYS A 18 7.26 -14.97 -14.88
N MET A 19 6.06 -15.40 -14.52
CA MET A 19 5.81 -16.26 -13.37
C MET A 19 5.66 -17.74 -13.75
N GLY A 20 5.72 -18.07 -15.05
CA GLY A 20 5.50 -19.43 -15.55
C GLY A 20 4.09 -19.94 -15.29
N LYS A 21 3.09 -19.05 -15.22
CA LYS A 21 1.68 -19.39 -15.00
C LYS A 21 0.93 -19.48 -16.33
N ASP A 22 -0.22 -20.15 -16.31
CA ASP A 22 -1.14 -20.28 -17.45
C ASP A 22 -2.54 -19.85 -17.04
N VAL A 23 -2.69 -18.54 -16.82
CA VAL A 23 -3.95 -17.91 -16.41
C VAL A 23 -4.63 -17.30 -17.63
N LYS A 24 -5.88 -17.67 -17.88
CA LYS A 24 -6.72 -17.10 -18.93
C LYS A 24 -7.45 -15.87 -18.42
N PHE A 25 -7.46 -14.81 -19.22
CA PHE A 25 -8.21 -13.60 -18.90
C PHE A 25 -9.71 -13.89 -18.77
N SER A 26 -10.33 -13.44 -17.69
CA SER A 26 -11.77 -13.55 -17.46
C SER A 26 -12.48 -12.20 -17.63
N LYS A 27 -12.17 -11.22 -16.78
CA LYS A 27 -12.80 -9.89 -16.81
C LYS A 27 -11.89 -8.79 -16.26
N VAL A 28 -12.21 -7.55 -16.61
CA VAL A 28 -11.73 -6.36 -15.87
C VAL A 28 -12.82 -5.96 -14.91
N SER A 29 -12.48 -5.88 -13.62
CA SER A 29 -13.39 -5.47 -12.55
C SER A 29 -13.34 -3.97 -12.32
N ALA A 30 -12.16 -3.34 -12.50
CA ALA A 30 -12.00 -1.90 -12.36
C ALA A 30 -10.80 -1.37 -13.12
N VAL A 31 -10.87 -0.08 -13.45
CA VAL A 31 -9.79 0.68 -14.09
C VAL A 31 -9.72 2.03 -13.39
N PHE A 32 -8.51 2.40 -12.98
CA PHE A 32 -8.19 3.70 -12.45
C PHE A 32 -7.07 4.31 -13.28
N SER A 33 -7.16 5.61 -13.53
CA SER A 33 -6.14 6.36 -14.26
C SER A 33 -5.68 7.53 -13.40
N ASP A 34 -4.39 7.83 -13.42
CA ASP A 34 -3.90 9.13 -12.95
C ASP A 34 -4.56 10.25 -13.78
N ALA A 35 -5.24 11.17 -13.11
CA ALA A 35 -5.97 12.27 -13.75
C ALA A 35 -5.03 13.31 -14.39
N ALA A 36 -3.76 13.40 -13.94
CA ALA A 36 -2.82 14.38 -14.45
C ALA A 36 -2.23 13.97 -15.81
N THR A 37 -1.96 12.68 -16.00
CA THR A 37 -1.30 12.19 -17.22
C THR A 37 -2.17 11.29 -18.08
N GLY A 38 -3.13 10.57 -17.50
CA GLY A 38 -3.90 9.51 -18.17
C GLY A 38 -3.04 8.34 -18.69
N GLN A 39 -1.73 8.36 -18.41
CA GLN A 39 -0.74 7.42 -18.93
C GLN A 39 -0.46 6.29 -17.96
N ARG A 40 -0.69 6.48 -16.66
CA ARG A 40 -0.55 5.44 -15.65
C ARG A 40 -1.93 4.90 -15.28
N LEU A 41 -2.09 3.59 -15.39
CA LEU A 41 -3.33 2.88 -15.15
C LEU A 41 -3.14 1.82 -14.07
N VAL A 42 -4.06 1.76 -13.12
CA VAL A 42 -4.22 0.63 -12.22
C VAL A 42 -5.47 -0.14 -12.65
N ILE A 43 -5.30 -1.43 -12.92
CA ILE A 43 -6.36 -2.29 -13.43
C ILE A 43 -6.54 -3.45 -12.47
N ILE A 44 -7.77 -3.65 -12.01
CA ILE A 44 -8.17 -4.86 -11.29
C ILE A 44 -8.80 -5.79 -12.31
N LEU A 45 -8.19 -6.96 -12.50
CA LEU A 45 -8.65 -7.97 -13.45
C LEU A 45 -8.77 -9.33 -12.78
N SER A 46 -9.62 -10.17 -13.33
CA SER A 46 -9.74 -11.57 -12.91
C SER A 46 -9.27 -12.50 -14.02
N GLY A 47 -8.66 -13.60 -13.61
CA GLY A 47 -8.22 -14.67 -14.48
C GLY A 47 -8.65 -16.03 -13.95
N LEU A 48 -8.64 -17.01 -14.86
CA LEU A 48 -8.97 -18.40 -14.61
C LEU A 48 -7.72 -19.24 -14.83
N ASP A 49 -7.36 -20.09 -13.87
CA ASP A 49 -6.31 -21.08 -14.09
C ASP A 49 -6.83 -22.32 -14.85
N LYS A 50 -5.98 -23.33 -15.02
CA LYS A 50 -6.34 -24.60 -15.67
C LYS A 50 -7.44 -25.39 -14.95
N GLN A 51 -7.64 -25.14 -13.65
CA GLN A 51 -8.66 -25.79 -12.84
C GLN A 51 -9.96 -24.97 -12.77
N GLU A 52 -10.08 -23.93 -13.60
CA GLU A 52 -11.19 -22.97 -13.59
C GLU A 52 -11.35 -22.23 -12.24
N SER A 53 -10.28 -22.19 -11.43
CA SER A 53 -10.25 -21.40 -10.21
C SER A 53 -10.13 -19.92 -10.58
N HIS A 54 -10.99 -19.11 -9.99
CA HIS A 54 -11.00 -17.67 -10.18
C HIS A 54 -9.98 -16.98 -9.27
N PHE A 55 -9.11 -16.18 -9.89
CA PHE A 55 -8.16 -15.33 -9.20
C PHE A 55 -8.38 -13.88 -9.57
N THR A 56 -8.14 -12.99 -8.62
CA THR A 56 -8.17 -11.54 -8.85
C THR A 56 -6.74 -11.00 -8.77
N TYR A 57 -6.43 -10.05 -9.63
CA TYR A 57 -5.12 -9.48 -9.79
C TYR A 57 -5.22 -7.96 -9.83
N LEU A 58 -4.21 -7.30 -9.27
CA LEU A 58 -3.98 -5.88 -9.46
C LEU A 58 -2.76 -5.72 -10.36
N THR A 59 -2.91 -4.97 -11.45
CA THR A 59 -1.80 -4.62 -12.31
C THR A 59 -1.71 -3.13 -12.50
N GLU A 60 -0.48 -2.64 -12.48
CA GLU A 60 -0.15 -1.27 -12.82
C GLU A 60 0.55 -1.24 -14.17
N VAL A 61 0.06 -0.39 -15.05
CA VAL A 61 0.49 -0.31 -16.43
C VAL A 61 0.74 1.14 -16.81
N PHE A 62 1.89 1.39 -17.44
CA PHE A 62 2.17 2.65 -18.10
C PHE A 62 1.84 2.53 -19.59
N LEU A 63 1.14 3.52 -20.14
CA LEU A 63 0.81 3.67 -21.55
C LEU A 63 1.66 4.82 -22.13
N PRO A 64 2.81 4.51 -22.73
CA PRO A 64 3.58 5.52 -23.46
C PRO A 64 2.68 6.13 -24.53
N ARG A 65 2.51 7.46 -24.49
CA ARG A 65 1.67 8.22 -25.45
C ARG A 65 0.18 7.79 -25.46
N GLY A 66 -0.30 7.14 -24.41
CA GLY A 66 -1.68 6.65 -24.32
C GLY A 66 -2.02 5.46 -25.23
N SER A 67 -1.00 4.81 -25.83
CA SER A 67 -1.18 3.67 -26.74
C SER A 67 -1.34 2.35 -25.98
N PRO A 68 -2.46 1.62 -26.12
CA PRO A 68 -2.63 0.28 -25.55
C PRO A 68 -1.66 -0.76 -26.11
N SER A 69 -1.08 -0.51 -27.29
CA SER A 69 -0.18 -1.44 -27.98
C SER A 69 1.25 -1.42 -27.42
N ASP A 70 1.62 -0.32 -26.76
CA ASP A 70 2.96 -0.08 -26.21
C ASP A 70 2.97 -0.15 -24.68
N CYS A 71 1.95 -0.78 -24.09
CA CYS A 71 1.74 -0.77 -22.66
C CYS A 71 2.88 -1.51 -21.94
N LYS A 72 3.43 -0.87 -20.91
CA LYS A 72 4.48 -1.44 -20.06
C LYS A 72 3.90 -1.79 -18.72
N VAL A 73 3.96 -3.06 -18.35
CA VAL A 73 3.59 -3.51 -17.01
C VAL A 73 4.65 -3.02 -16.03
N LEU A 74 4.24 -2.16 -15.10
CA LEU A 74 5.08 -1.69 -14.00
C LEU A 74 5.03 -2.66 -12.83
N ARG A 75 3.82 -3.16 -12.52
CA ARG A 75 3.57 -4.06 -11.40
C ARG A 75 2.44 -5.04 -11.71
N PHE A 76 2.52 -6.23 -11.14
CA PHE A 76 1.48 -7.25 -11.20
C PHE A 76 1.45 -8.02 -9.88
N LEU A 77 0.28 -8.07 -9.23
CA LEU A 77 0.08 -8.70 -7.92
C LEU A 77 -1.07 -9.70 -7.97
N ASP A 78 -0.89 -10.80 -7.26
CA ASP A 78 -1.94 -11.76 -6.94
C ASP A 78 -2.70 -11.23 -5.72
N LEU A 79 -4.02 -11.07 -5.85
CA LEU A 79 -4.86 -10.70 -4.71
C LEU A 79 -5.41 -11.99 -4.07
N PRO A 80 -5.29 -12.16 -2.74
CA PRO A 80 -5.80 -13.34 -2.08
C PRO A 80 -7.32 -13.46 -2.23
N PRO A 81 -7.85 -14.70 -2.38
CA PRO A 81 -9.29 -14.93 -2.48
C PRO A 81 -9.99 -14.46 -1.20
N ASN A 82 -11.17 -13.86 -1.35
CA ASN A 82 -12.04 -13.35 -0.26
C ASN A 82 -11.60 -12.07 0.47
N GLN A 83 -10.55 -11.38 0.03
CA GLN A 83 -10.41 -9.97 0.40
C GLN A 83 -11.43 -9.16 -0.41
N GLU A 84 -12.36 -8.49 0.27
CA GLU A 84 -13.05 -7.32 -0.30
C GLU A 84 -11.98 -6.27 -0.58
N PHE A 85 -11.37 -6.35 -1.75
CA PHE A 85 -10.47 -5.31 -2.23
C PHE A 85 -11.35 -4.10 -2.55
N ASP A 86 -11.53 -3.26 -1.53
CA ASP A 86 -12.26 -2.01 -1.64
C ASP A 86 -11.70 -1.28 -2.87
N LEU A 87 -12.54 -0.96 -3.85
CA LEU A 87 -12.15 -0.27 -5.08
C LEU A 87 -11.39 1.03 -4.79
N LYS A 88 -11.56 1.59 -3.58
CA LYS A 88 -10.74 2.68 -3.07
C LYS A 88 -9.25 2.30 -2.95
N PHE A 89 -8.88 1.09 -2.55
CA PHE A 89 -7.49 0.59 -2.52
C PHE A 89 -6.83 0.56 -3.91
N GLY A 90 -7.57 0.27 -4.97
CA GLY A 90 -7.06 0.37 -6.35
C GLY A 90 -6.79 1.81 -6.81
N LEU A 91 -7.57 2.78 -6.32
CA LEU A 91 -7.31 4.22 -6.44
C LEU A 91 -6.14 4.68 -5.54
N TYR A 92 -5.99 4.07 -4.37
CA TYR A 92 -4.93 4.35 -3.41
C TYR A 92 -3.58 3.79 -3.86
N ALA A 93 -3.54 2.66 -4.57
CA ALA A 93 -2.33 2.14 -5.22
C ALA A 93 -1.76 3.09 -6.30
N ALA A 94 -2.62 3.91 -6.92
CA ALA A 94 -2.21 4.94 -7.87
C ALA A 94 -1.66 6.21 -7.20
N LYS A 95 -1.89 6.41 -5.89
CA LYS A 95 -1.31 7.48 -5.08
C LYS A 95 -0.18 6.88 -4.24
N GLU A 96 1.06 7.21 -4.58
CA GLU A 96 2.28 6.59 -4.02
C GLU A 96 2.41 6.65 -2.48
N ARG A 97 1.58 7.45 -1.81
CA ARG A 97 1.44 7.54 -0.35
C ARG A 97 -0.02 7.79 0.02
N VAL A 98 -0.56 6.96 0.91
CA VAL A 98 -1.97 7.02 1.31
C VAL A 98 -2.03 7.33 2.79
N SER A 99 -2.55 8.51 3.16
CA SER A 99 -2.82 8.76 4.58
C SER A 99 -3.94 7.85 5.05
N VAL A 100 -3.68 7.10 6.11
CA VAL A 100 -4.63 6.19 6.78
C VAL A 100 -5.05 6.70 8.15
N LEU A 101 -4.50 7.84 8.59
CA LEU A 101 -4.68 8.40 9.94
C LEU A 101 -6.16 8.48 10.36
N ASP A 102 -7.02 8.91 9.43
CA ASP A 102 -8.45 9.12 9.67
C ASP A 102 -9.32 7.92 9.26
N ASP A 103 -8.73 6.81 8.81
CA ASP A 103 -9.48 5.61 8.41
C ASP A 103 -9.77 4.72 9.65
N PRO A 104 -11.05 4.57 10.06
CA PRO A 104 -11.41 3.78 11.25
C PRO A 104 -10.94 2.34 11.19
N ARG A 105 -10.82 1.77 9.97
CA ARG A 105 -10.38 0.39 9.74
C ARG A 105 -8.92 0.18 10.11
N HIS A 106 -8.14 1.26 10.19
CA HIS A 106 -6.73 1.24 10.51
C HIS A 106 -6.43 1.74 11.93
N SER A 107 -7.45 2.09 12.73
CA SER A 107 -7.27 2.62 14.09
C SER A 107 -6.40 1.72 14.98
N GLU A 108 -6.60 0.41 14.91
CA GLU A 108 -5.81 -0.58 15.65
C GLU A 108 -4.38 -0.70 15.12
N ILE A 109 -4.20 -0.74 13.80
CA ILE A 109 -2.88 -0.76 13.14
C ILE A 109 -2.09 0.52 13.47
N ILE A 110 -2.74 1.68 13.48
CA ILE A 110 -2.11 2.97 13.77
C ILE A 110 -1.63 3.01 15.21
N LYS A 111 -2.48 2.56 16.14
CA LYS A 111 -2.13 2.50 17.55
C LYS A 111 -0.99 1.51 17.79
N ASN A 112 -1.15 0.26 17.38
CA ASN A 112 -0.17 -0.81 17.59
C ASN A 112 1.15 -0.51 16.87
N GLY A 113 1.06 0.02 15.64
CA GLY A 113 2.21 0.41 14.84
C GLY A 113 3.01 1.56 15.47
N ALA A 114 2.34 2.59 15.98
CA ALA A 114 3.02 3.71 16.65
C ALA A 114 3.66 3.29 17.99
N GLU A 115 2.98 2.42 18.76
CA GLU A 115 3.53 1.85 20.00
C GLU A 115 4.75 0.97 19.71
N PHE A 116 4.65 0.08 18.72
CA PHE A 116 5.75 -0.76 18.25
C PHE A 116 6.94 0.09 17.77
N ALA A 117 6.66 1.15 17.00
CA ALA A 117 7.68 2.05 16.49
C ALA A 117 8.46 2.75 17.59
N LEU A 118 7.74 3.22 18.60
CA LEU A 118 8.35 3.83 19.77
C LEU A 118 9.21 2.82 20.54
N ASP A 119 8.74 1.58 20.71
CA ASP A 119 9.49 0.54 21.40
C ASP A 119 10.75 0.09 20.64
N CYS A 120 10.71 0.04 19.31
CA CYS A 120 11.89 -0.14 18.48
C CYS A 120 12.90 0.99 18.70
N TYR A 121 12.45 2.25 18.65
CA TYR A 121 13.33 3.40 18.91
C TYR A 121 13.96 3.34 20.30
N LYS A 122 13.17 3.08 21.36
CA LYS A 122 13.68 2.94 22.74
C LYS A 122 14.79 1.90 22.85
N LYS A 123 14.66 0.76 22.15
CA LYS A 123 15.69 -0.30 22.12
C LYS A 123 16.95 0.16 21.40
N GLU A 124 16.82 0.86 20.27
CA GLU A 124 17.95 1.37 19.49
C GLU A 124 18.75 2.43 20.26
N VAL A 125 18.07 3.41 20.86
CA VAL A 125 18.73 4.51 21.58
C VAL A 125 19.00 4.20 23.05
N LYS A 126 18.58 3.03 23.55
CA LYS A 126 18.64 2.62 24.97
C LYS A 126 18.02 3.64 25.93
N ASP A 127 16.99 4.36 25.49
CA ASP A 127 16.24 5.32 26.32
C ASP A 127 14.80 4.84 26.50
N ALA A 128 14.52 4.23 27.64
CA ALA A 128 13.20 3.66 27.95
C ALA A 128 12.16 4.71 28.38
N ARG A 129 12.54 5.99 28.53
CA ARG A 129 11.71 7.00 29.18
C ARG A 129 10.71 7.65 28.23
N LEU A 130 10.78 7.42 26.93
CA LEU A 130 9.88 8.08 25.98
C LEU A 130 8.46 7.51 26.04
N GLU A 131 7.46 8.39 26.03
CA GLU A 131 6.04 8.03 25.93
C GLU A 131 5.43 8.63 24.66
N LEU A 132 4.55 7.87 24.02
CA LEU A 132 3.81 8.30 22.83
C LEU A 132 2.78 9.35 23.24
N VAL A 133 2.82 10.53 22.63
CA VAL A 133 1.85 11.62 22.88
C VAL A 133 0.71 11.56 21.87
N LYS A 134 1.05 11.54 20.58
CA LYS A 134 0.08 11.45 19.48
C LYS A 134 0.73 10.95 18.20
N VAL A 135 -0.07 10.32 17.35
CA VAL A 135 0.28 10.04 15.95
C VAL A 135 -0.16 11.26 15.13
N GLU A 136 0.78 11.83 14.39
CA GLU A 136 0.59 13.06 13.60
C GLU A 136 0.33 12.74 12.13
N ASP A 137 0.92 11.66 11.65
CA ASP A 137 0.62 11.11 10.35
C ASP A 137 0.83 9.60 10.36
N ALA A 138 -0.05 8.91 9.65
CA ALA A 138 0.08 7.51 9.36
C ALA A 138 -0.22 7.35 7.88
N SER A 139 0.75 6.84 7.13
CA SER A 139 0.67 6.65 5.70
C SER A 139 0.99 5.22 5.33
N PHE A 140 0.33 4.69 4.31
CA PHE A 140 0.62 3.37 3.75
C PHE A 140 1.20 3.50 2.34
N HIS A 141 2.29 2.75 2.11
CA HIS A 141 3.12 2.79 0.91
C HIS A 141 3.11 1.41 0.25
N LEU A 142 2.23 1.25 -0.73
CA LEU A 142 2.11 0.01 -1.50
C LEU A 142 3.35 -0.24 -2.37
N SER A 143 4.04 0.81 -2.83
CA SER A 143 5.21 0.71 -3.71
C SER A 143 6.47 0.20 -2.99
N TRP A 144 6.48 0.20 -1.66
CA TRP A 144 7.61 -0.19 -0.82
C TRP A 144 7.38 -1.55 -0.16
N GLY A 145 6.77 -2.49 -0.89
CA GLY A 145 6.48 -3.83 -0.35
C GLY A 145 5.50 -3.80 0.81
N ASP A 146 4.43 -3.01 0.66
CA ASP A 146 3.37 -2.86 1.65
C ASP A 146 3.92 -2.34 3.00
N THR A 147 4.43 -1.11 2.99
CA THR A 147 5.07 -0.49 4.16
C THR A 147 4.19 0.59 4.78
N TYR A 148 4.06 0.61 6.10
CA TYR A 148 3.52 1.74 6.85
C TYR A 148 4.61 2.75 7.20
N GLU A 149 4.29 4.02 7.09
CA GLU A 149 5.08 5.16 7.52
C GLU A 149 4.31 5.89 8.62
N PHE A 150 4.92 5.99 9.80
CA PHE A 150 4.35 6.69 10.94
C PHE A 150 5.18 7.92 11.27
N THR A 151 4.51 9.03 11.53
CA THR A 151 5.07 10.20 12.19
C THR A 151 4.34 10.41 13.51
N PHE A 152 5.06 10.43 14.61
CA PHE A 152 4.45 10.57 15.93
C PHE A 152 5.28 11.48 16.83
N LEU A 153 4.56 12.16 17.73
CA LEU A 153 5.13 12.99 18.77
C LEU A 153 5.35 12.12 20.01
N CYS A 154 6.56 12.12 20.53
CA CYS A 154 6.91 11.49 21.80
C CYS A 154 7.50 12.52 22.76
N LYS A 155 7.41 12.25 24.06
CA LYS A 155 8.04 13.07 25.11
C LYS A 155 8.67 12.18 26.17
N PRO A 156 9.72 12.63 26.88
CA PRO A 156 10.17 11.94 28.08
C PRO A 156 9.03 11.84 29.10
N LYS A 157 8.95 10.70 29.77
CA LYS A 157 8.12 10.50 30.96
C LYS A 157 8.60 11.47 32.02
N ALA A 158 7.69 12.30 32.52
CA ALA A 158 8.02 13.26 33.55
C ALA A 158 8.31 12.51 34.85
N ASP A 159 9.55 12.60 35.33
CA ASP A 159 9.91 12.12 36.67
C ASP A 159 9.66 13.21 37.76
N SER A 160 9.38 14.47 37.36
CA SER A 160 9.02 15.59 38.25
C SER A 160 8.42 16.79 37.49
N GLU A 161 7.57 17.58 38.15
CA GLU A 161 6.69 18.66 37.62
C GLU A 161 7.39 19.90 36.99
N GLU A 162 8.70 19.89 36.70
CA GLU A 162 9.41 21.10 36.20
C GLU A 162 9.88 21.07 34.73
N ASP A 163 9.80 19.94 34.02
CA ASP A 163 10.22 19.87 32.61
C ASP A 163 9.01 19.76 31.66
N GLU A 164 8.16 20.79 31.68
CA GLU A 164 7.02 20.89 30.78
C GLU A 164 7.45 21.34 29.36
N LEU A 165 7.11 20.50 28.39
CA LEU A 165 7.05 20.75 26.93
C LEU A 165 8.35 20.94 26.12
N ASN A 166 9.52 21.20 26.70
CA ASN A 166 10.70 21.54 25.87
C ASN A 166 11.40 20.36 25.15
N ASP A 167 11.12 19.11 25.52
CA ASP A 167 11.82 17.92 24.99
C ASP A 167 10.95 17.02 24.09
N ALA A 168 9.81 17.50 23.62
CA ALA A 168 8.97 16.73 22.71
C ALA A 168 9.68 16.51 21.35
N LYS A 169 9.75 15.26 20.90
CA LYS A 169 10.44 14.87 19.66
C LYS A 169 9.47 14.25 18.68
N TYR A 170 9.56 14.70 17.43
CA TYR A 170 8.92 14.05 16.30
C TYR A 170 9.79 12.89 15.84
N LEU A 171 9.22 11.69 15.83
CA LEU A 171 9.85 10.50 15.29
C LEU A 171 9.11 10.07 14.03
N LYS A 172 9.89 9.62 13.05
CA LYS A 172 9.39 9.10 11.79
C LYS A 172 9.95 7.70 11.56
N TYR A 173 9.08 6.75 11.27
CA TYR A 173 9.44 5.34 11.19
C TYR A 173 8.70 4.63 10.06
N LEU A 174 9.35 3.60 9.51
CA LEU A 174 8.87 2.80 8.40
C LEU A 174 8.88 1.33 8.81
N PHE A 175 7.76 0.62 8.59
CA PHE A 175 7.65 -0.81 8.85
C PHE A 175 6.93 -1.52 7.71
N PRO A 176 7.43 -2.68 7.27
CA PRO A 176 6.61 -3.64 6.53
C PRO A 176 5.31 -3.96 7.26
N ALA A 177 4.20 -4.08 6.54
CA ALA A 177 2.87 -4.33 7.09
C ALA A 177 2.74 -5.65 7.86
N ASP A 178 3.56 -6.64 7.51
CA ASP A 178 3.62 -7.95 8.17
C ASP A 178 4.27 -7.90 9.56
N MET A 179 4.85 -6.77 9.97
CA MET A 179 5.46 -6.58 11.29
C MET A 179 4.49 -6.01 12.34
N ILE A 180 3.29 -5.55 11.95
CA ILE A 180 2.29 -4.97 12.84
C ILE A 180 1.14 -5.99 12.98
N VAL A 181 1.18 -6.80 14.04
CA VAL A 181 0.17 -7.83 14.36
C VAL A 181 -0.55 -7.46 15.64
#